data_AF-M5EWI8-F1
#
_entry.id   AF-M5EWI8-F1
#
_cell.length_a   1.000
_cell.length_b   1.000
_cell.length_c   1.000
_cell.angle_alpha   90.00
_cell.angle_beta   90.00
_cell.angle_gamma   90.00
#
_symmetry.space_group_name_H-M   'P 1'
#
loop_
_entity.id
_entity.type
_entity.pdbx_description
1 polymer ?
#
loop_
_entity_poly.entity_id
_entity_poly.type
_entity_poly.pdbx_seq_one_letter_code
_entity_poly.pdbx_strand_id
1 'polypeptide(L)'
;MSIICLGPHSSRPGIVLNKDGSFQRTFRFRGPDLESATEAELVGMCARANNALRRLGSGWALFFEAERIEALGYPNSHFPDAASWLVDEERHGAFEGKVAHYESSYHLTLLFMPSPDSQARAESALVDSHHSEGETDSYVRR
;
A
#
# COMPACT_ATOMS: atom_id res chain seq x y z
N MET A 1 12.76 -8.67 -13.76
CA MET A 1 11.54 -7.86 -13.59
C MET A 1 11.99 -6.40 -13.53
N SER A 2 11.92 -5.65 -14.64
CA SER A 2 12.26 -4.20 -14.61
C SER A 2 10.98 -3.43 -14.40
N ILE A 3 10.93 -2.68 -13.31
CA ILE A 3 9.86 -1.75 -12.94
C ILE A 3 10.29 -0.37 -13.45
N ILE A 4 9.45 0.28 -14.24
CA ILE A 4 9.60 1.72 -14.50
C ILE A 4 8.86 2.43 -13.37
N CYS A 5 9.60 2.90 -12.36
CA CYS A 5 9.06 3.76 -11.33
C CYS A 5 8.87 5.16 -11.93
N LEU A 6 7.63 5.62 -12.05
CA LEU A 6 7.34 7.01 -12.41
C LEU A 6 7.91 7.92 -11.31
N GLY A 7 8.93 8.73 -11.67
CA GLY A 7 9.62 9.63 -10.77
C GLY A 7 8.73 10.77 -10.24
N PRO A 8 9.22 11.55 -9.26
CA PRO A 8 8.43 12.50 -8.47
C PRO A 8 7.85 13.70 -9.25
N HIS A 9 8.11 13.82 -10.56
CA HIS A 9 7.62 14.91 -11.41
C HIS A 9 6.46 14.46 -12.34
N SER A 10 6.15 13.16 -12.40
CA SER A 10 4.98 12.67 -13.13
C SER A 10 3.70 12.98 -12.36
N SER A 11 2.66 13.44 -13.06
CA SER A 11 1.32 13.78 -12.53
C SER A 11 0.56 12.62 -11.83
N ARG A 12 1.19 11.44 -11.65
CA ARG A 12 0.65 10.26 -10.96
C ARG A 12 1.71 9.51 -10.14
N PRO A 13 2.13 10.02 -8.97
CA PRO A 13 3.09 9.32 -8.12
C PRO A 13 2.50 7.98 -7.61
N GLY A 14 3.25 6.89 -7.79
CA GLY A 14 2.97 5.60 -7.15
C GLY A 14 2.13 4.58 -7.94
N ILE A 15 2.02 4.72 -9.26
CA ILE A 15 1.51 3.64 -10.15
C ILE A 15 2.70 3.04 -10.91
N VAL A 16 2.76 1.71 -10.96
CA VAL A 16 3.75 0.95 -11.73
C VAL A 16 3.11 0.44 -13.01
N LEU A 17 3.76 0.67 -14.15
CA LEU A 17 3.44 -0.01 -15.42
C LEU A 17 4.36 -1.23 -15.56
N ASN A 18 3.75 -2.41 -15.59
CA ASN A 18 4.45 -3.66 -15.81
C ASN A 18 4.66 -3.92 -17.31
N LYS A 19 5.60 -4.82 -17.63
CA LYS A 19 5.97 -5.15 -19.03
C LYS A 19 4.89 -5.84 -19.84
N ASP A 20 3.92 -6.44 -19.15
CA ASP A 20 2.76 -7.07 -19.77
C ASP A 20 1.62 -6.06 -20.04
N GLY A 21 1.87 -4.76 -19.82
CA GLY A 21 0.89 -3.69 -20.01
C GLY A 21 -0.04 -3.49 -18.80
N SER A 22 0.22 -4.17 -17.68
CA SER A 22 -0.63 -4.06 -16.49
C SER A 22 -0.25 -2.89 -15.60
N PHE A 23 -1.26 -2.30 -14.97
CA PHE A 23 -1.09 -1.25 -13.97
C PHE A 23 -1.13 -1.83 -12.58
N GLN A 24 -0.16 -1.47 -11.75
CA GLN A 24 -0.09 -1.91 -10.37
C GLN A 24 0.00 -0.74 -9.41
N ARG A 25 -0.68 -0.87 -8.27
CA ARG A 25 -0.44 -0.03 -7.09
C ARG A 25 -0.61 -0.84 -5.81
N THR A 26 0.30 -0.64 -4.86
CA THR A 26 0.30 -1.32 -3.57
C THR A 26 0.05 -0.33 -2.45
N PHE A 27 -0.76 -0.73 -1.48
CA PHE A 27 -1.10 0.04 -0.29
C PHE A 27 -0.77 -0.79 0.95
N ARG A 28 -0.11 -0.18 1.94
CA ARG A 28 -0.05 -0.75 3.29
C ARG A 28 -1.37 -0.45 3.99
N PHE A 29 -1.95 -1.44 4.66
CA PHE A 29 -3.18 -1.26 5.43
C PHE A 29 -3.08 -1.94 6.80
N ARG A 30 -3.94 -1.51 7.73
CA ARG A 30 -4.14 -2.18 9.02
C ARG A 30 -5.64 -2.37 9.20
N GLY A 31 -6.07 -3.63 9.29
CA GLY A 31 -7.46 -3.98 9.53
C GLY A 31 -7.85 -3.78 11.00
N PRO A 32 -9.15 -3.77 11.30
CA PRO A 32 -9.64 -3.90 12.68
C PRO A 32 -9.21 -5.25 13.26
N ASP A 33 -9.18 -5.35 14.59
CA ASP A 33 -8.91 -6.62 15.27
C ASP A 33 -10.07 -7.59 15.03
N LEU A 34 -9.84 -8.60 14.20
CA LEU A 34 -10.85 -9.59 13.82
C LEU A 34 -10.99 -10.69 14.88
N GLU A 35 -9.99 -10.89 15.74
CA GLU A 35 -10.02 -11.93 16.77
C GLU A 35 -10.96 -11.56 17.92
N SER A 36 -11.15 -10.26 18.17
CA SER A 36 -12.08 -9.74 19.17
C SER A 36 -13.44 -9.30 18.60
N ALA A 37 -13.63 -9.39 17.28
CA ALA A 37 -14.86 -8.95 16.63
C ALA A 37 -16.04 -9.90 16.89
N THR A 38 -17.21 -9.33 17.12
CA THR A 38 -18.46 -10.09 17.20
C THR A 38 -18.87 -10.63 15.82
N GLU A 39 -19.70 -11.67 15.81
CA GLU A 39 -20.21 -12.25 14.54
C GLU A 39 -20.92 -11.20 13.67
N ALA A 40 -21.74 -10.33 14.27
CA ALA A 40 -22.42 -9.26 13.55
C ALA A 40 -21.45 -8.26 12.92
N GLU A 41 -20.34 -7.94 13.60
CA GLU A 41 -19.30 -7.07 13.07
C GLU A 41 -18.55 -7.72 11.91
N LEU A 42 -18.21 -9.01 12.02
CA LEU A 42 -17.56 -9.77 10.94
C LEU A 42 -18.45 -9.83 9.70
N VAL A 43 -19.74 -10.13 9.85
CA VAL A 43 -20.70 -10.11 8.74
C VAL A 43 -20.77 -8.73 8.10
N GLY A 44 -20.83 -7.66 8.92
CA GLY A 44 -20.83 -6.28 8.43
C GLY A 44 -19.55 -5.91 7.67
N MET A 45 -18.39 -6.33 8.15
CA MET A 45 -17.10 -6.12 7.49
C MET A 45 -17.03 -6.85 6.14
N CYS A 46 -17.43 -8.13 6.11
CA CYS A 46 -17.52 -8.91 4.89
C CYS A 46 -18.46 -8.27 3.86
N ALA A 47 -19.62 -7.78 4.28
CA ALA A 47 -20.56 -7.09 3.40
C ALA A 47 -19.96 -5.80 2.80
N ARG A 48 -19.22 -5.01 3.59
CA ARG A 48 -18.53 -3.80 3.09
C ARG A 48 -17.41 -4.17 2.11
N ALA A 49 -16.59 -5.16 2.43
CA ALA A 49 -15.53 -5.64 1.56
C ALA A 49 -16.11 -6.14 0.21
N ASN A 50 -17.12 -7.00 0.25
CA ASN A 50 -17.78 -7.50 -0.96
C ASN A 50 -18.37 -6.37 -1.82
N ASN A 51 -19.02 -5.39 -1.20
CA ASN A 51 -19.58 -4.25 -1.93
C ASN A 51 -18.50 -3.37 -2.56
N ALA A 52 -17.34 -3.21 -1.92
CA ALA A 52 -16.21 -2.49 -2.51
C ALA A 52 -15.61 -3.28 -3.69
N LEU A 53 -15.34 -4.57 -3.51
CA LEU A 53 -14.75 -5.44 -4.53
C LEU A 53 -15.64 -5.57 -5.77
N ARG A 54 -16.96 -5.68 -5.59
CA ARG A 54 -17.91 -5.77 -6.70
C ARG A 54 -17.87 -4.54 -7.62
N ARG A 55 -17.48 -3.36 -7.11
CA ARG A 55 -17.38 -2.13 -7.91
C ARG A 55 -16.18 -2.09 -8.85
N LEU A 56 -15.18 -2.95 -8.63
CA LEU A 56 -13.98 -3.00 -9.49
C LEU A 56 -14.30 -3.54 -10.89
N GLY A 57 -15.26 -4.46 -11.01
CA GLY A 57 -15.62 -5.08 -12.28
C GLY A 57 -14.55 -6.08 -12.77
N SER A 58 -14.39 -6.20 -14.08
CA SER A 58 -13.45 -7.13 -14.72
C SER A 58 -12.06 -6.54 -14.93
N GLY A 59 -11.06 -7.41 -15.12
CA GLY A 59 -9.68 -7.01 -15.43
C GLY A 59 -8.83 -6.66 -14.21
N TRP A 60 -9.39 -6.78 -13.00
CA TRP A 60 -8.65 -6.59 -11.76
C TRP A 60 -8.16 -7.92 -11.18
N ALA A 61 -6.93 -7.93 -10.69
CA ALA A 61 -6.41 -8.93 -9.77
C ALA A 61 -5.99 -8.23 -8.47
N LEU A 62 -6.21 -8.92 -7.35
CA LEU A 62 -5.89 -8.41 -6.02
C LEU A 62 -4.95 -9.39 -5.34
N PHE A 63 -3.90 -8.87 -4.73
CA PHE A 63 -2.96 -9.65 -3.93
C PHE A 63 -2.94 -9.10 -2.51
N PHE A 64 -3.18 -9.98 -1.54
CA PHE A 64 -3.13 -9.67 -0.13
C PHE A 64 -1.89 -10.34 0.45
N GLU A 65 -1.02 -9.53 1.03
CA GLU A 65 0.21 -10.00 1.68
C GLU A 65 0.13 -9.69 3.17
N ALA A 66 0.52 -10.67 3.98
CA ALA A 66 0.65 -10.54 5.42
C ALA A 66 2.08 -10.96 5.79
N GLU A 67 2.90 -9.97 6.12
CA GLU A 67 4.29 -10.19 6.51
C GLU A 67 4.40 -10.14 8.03
N ARG A 68 5.13 -11.09 8.61
CA ARG A 68 5.46 -11.12 10.03
C ARG A 68 6.89 -10.61 10.20
N ILE A 69 7.01 -9.37 10.66
CA ILE A 69 8.28 -8.64 10.81
C ILE A 69 8.67 -8.69 12.29
N GLU A 70 9.96 -8.81 12.58
CA GLU A 70 10.46 -8.71 13.96
C GLU A 70 10.21 -7.30 14.50
N ALA A 71 9.64 -7.22 15.71
CA ALA A 71 9.41 -5.95 16.37
C ALA A 71 10.74 -5.44 16.93
N LEU A 72 11.29 -4.39 16.33
CA LEU A 72 12.65 -3.91 16.59
C LEU A 72 12.81 -3.18 17.93
N GLY A 73 11.73 -2.84 18.63
CA GLY A 73 11.79 -2.14 19.90
C GLY A 73 10.42 -1.80 20.48
N TYR A 74 10.40 -1.53 21.78
CA TYR A 74 9.23 -1.03 22.48
C TYR A 74 9.08 0.49 22.22
N PRO A 75 7.88 1.01 21.92
CA PRO A 75 7.70 2.43 21.65
C PRO A 75 7.85 3.27 22.91
N ASN A 76 8.50 4.43 22.79
CA ASN A 76 8.53 5.43 23.86
C ASN A 76 7.13 6.01 24.06
N SER A 77 6.55 5.80 25.24
CA SER A 77 5.22 6.26 25.62
C SER A 77 5.30 7.28 26.75
N HIS A 78 4.40 8.28 26.75
CA HIS A 78 4.31 9.28 27.82
C HIS A 78 2.96 9.17 28.52
N PHE A 79 2.99 8.90 29.83
CA PHE A 79 1.79 8.77 30.65
C PHE A 79 1.70 9.93 31.66
N PRO A 80 0.50 10.53 31.84
CA PRO A 80 0.31 11.66 32.75
C PRO A 80 0.30 11.24 34.22
N ASP A 81 0.13 9.96 34.54
CA ASP A 81 0.05 9.43 35.89
C ASP A 81 1.08 8.31 36.14
N ALA A 82 1.48 8.16 37.40
CA ALA A 82 2.52 7.22 37.79
C ALA A 82 2.09 5.74 37.71
N ALA A 83 0.79 5.45 37.81
CA ALA A 83 0.31 4.07 37.77
C ALA A 83 0.36 3.53 36.34
N SER A 84 -0.10 4.31 35.36
CA SER A 84 0.00 3.98 33.94
C SER A 84 1.46 3.87 33.50
N TRP A 85 2.34 4.77 33.97
CA TRP A 85 3.77 4.68 33.72
C TRP A 85 4.37 3.37 34.25
N LEU A 86 4.05 2.98 35.49
CA LEU A 86 4.56 1.74 36.08
C LEU A 86 4.14 0.49 35.30
N VAL A 87 2.89 0.45 34.83
CA VAL A 87 2.38 -0.65 33.99
C VAL A 87 3.10 -0.70 32.65
N ASP A 88 3.40 0.44 32.03
CA ASP A 88 4.13 0.48 30.77
C ASP A 88 5.60 0.04 30.93
N GLU A 89 6.26 0.40 32.03
CA GLU A 89 7.61 -0.07 32.36
C GLU A 89 7.67 -1.59 32.55
N GLU A 90 6.65 -2.20 33.18
CA GLU A 90 6.56 -3.66 33.28
C GLU A 90 6.43 -4.30 31.89
N ARG A 91 5.57 -3.74 31.04
CA ARG A 91 5.39 -4.22 29.66
C ARG A 91 6.66 -4.05 28.83
N HIS A 92 7.38 -2.95 29.02
CA HIS A 92 8.66 -2.72 28.38
C HIS A 92 9.69 -3.77 28.81
N GLY A 93 9.83 -4.02 30.12
CA GLY A 93 10.71 -5.05 30.65
C GLY A 93 10.34 -6.46 30.18
N ALA A 94 9.05 -6.76 30.03
CA ALA A 94 8.59 -8.03 29.46
C ALA A 94 8.94 -8.15 27.96
N PHE A 95 8.88 -7.04 27.22
CA PHE A 95 9.25 -6.98 25.81
C PHE A 95 10.76 -7.16 25.58
N GLU A 96 11.60 -6.61 26.45
CA GLU A 96 13.06 -6.77 26.39
C GLU A 96 13.56 -8.17 26.80
N GLY A 97 12.64 -9.07 27.21
CA GLY A 97 12.96 -10.45 27.56
C GLY A 97 13.48 -11.29 26.37
N LYS A 98 13.78 -12.58 26.63
CA LYS A 98 14.38 -13.51 25.64
C LYS A 98 13.43 -13.97 24.52
N VAL A 99 12.28 -13.32 24.34
CA VAL A 99 11.26 -13.74 23.37
C VAL A 99 11.31 -12.80 22.18
N ALA A 100 11.49 -13.36 20.98
CA ALA A 100 11.39 -12.57 19.75
C ALA A 100 9.93 -12.10 19.57
N HIS A 101 9.73 -10.79 19.54
CA HIS A 101 8.44 -10.16 19.29
C HIS A 101 8.28 -9.90 17.79
N TYR A 102 7.03 -9.95 17.31
CA TYR A 102 6.74 -9.75 15.90
C TYR A 102 5.50 -8.88 15.73
N GLU A 103 5.52 -8.07 14.68
CA GLU A 103 4.38 -7.33 14.18
C GLU A 103 3.95 -7.84 12.81
N SER A 104 2.65 -7.77 12.54
CA SER A 104 2.10 -8.06 11.21
C SER A 104 1.92 -6.78 10.41
N SER A 105 2.51 -6.77 9.21
CA SER A 105 2.32 -5.73 8.21
C SER A 105 1.49 -6.30 7.06
N TYR A 106 0.45 -5.58 6.65
CA TYR A 106 -0.43 -6.02 5.56
C TYR A 106 -0.33 -5.11 4.36
N HIS A 107 -0.23 -5.70 3.18
CA HIS A 107 -0.22 -4.99 1.91
C HIS A 107 -1.31 -5.50 0.99
N LEU A 108 -1.97 -4.57 0.31
CA LEU A 108 -2.92 -4.84 -0.75
C LEU A 108 -2.35 -4.29 -2.06
N THR A 109 -2.08 -5.18 -2.99
CA THR A 109 -1.70 -4.83 -4.35
C THR A 109 -2.90 -4.95 -5.27
N LEU A 110 -3.27 -3.85 -5.90
CA LEU A 110 -4.26 -3.82 -6.98
C LEU A 110 -3.52 -3.86 -8.32
N LEU A 111 -3.88 -4.83 -9.15
CA LEU A 111 -3.40 -4.98 -10.51
C LEU A 111 -4.57 -4.82 -11.48
N PHE A 112 -4.45 -3.96 -12.47
CA PHE A 112 -5.44 -3.79 -13.53
C PHE A 112 -4.83 -4.13 -14.88
N MET A 113 -5.50 -5.03 -15.60
CA MET A 113 -5.21 -5.35 -16.99
C MET A 113 -6.25 -4.69 -17.90
N PRO A 114 -5.86 -3.67 -18.69
CA PRO A 114 -6.75 -3.10 -19.69
C PRO A 114 -7.08 -4.15 -20.76
N SER A 115 -8.21 -3.98 -21.46
CA SER A 115 -8.47 -4.76 -22.67
C SER A 115 -7.37 -4.50 -23.72
N PRO A 116 -7.09 -5.44 -24.64
CA PRO A 116 -6.01 -5.28 -25.62
C PRO A 116 -6.06 -3.95 -26.40
N ASP A 117 -7.25 -3.52 -26.81
CA ASP A 117 -7.45 -2.24 -27.51
C ASP A 117 -7.15 -1.01 -26.64
N SER A 118 -7.35 -1.14 -25.32
CA SER A 118 -7.08 -0.09 -24.34
C SER A 118 -5.62 -0.10 -23.87
N GLN A 119 -4.94 -1.24 -23.93
CA GLN A 119 -3.51 -1.37 -23.57
C GLN A 119 -2.65 -0.52 -24.50
N ALA A 120 -2.78 -0.68 -25.82
CA ALA A 120 -2.00 0.07 -26.79
C ALA A 120 -2.16 1.59 -26.62
N ARG A 121 -3.37 2.06 -26.28
CA ARG A 121 -3.64 3.48 -26.00
C ARG A 121 -3.01 3.95 -24.69
N ALA A 122 -3.08 3.14 -23.64
CA ALA A 122 -2.54 3.47 -22.33
C ALA A 122 -1.00 3.47 -22.33
N GLU A 123 -0.38 2.53 -23.04
CA GLU A 123 1.07 2.48 -23.24
C GLU A 123 1.56 3.73 -24.00
N SER A 124 0.93 4.07 -25.13
CA SER A 124 1.29 5.28 -25.89
C SER A 124 1.17 6.55 -25.04
N ALA A 125 0.07 6.71 -24.30
CA ALA A 125 -0.15 7.91 -23.48
C ALA A 125 0.86 8.09 -22.34
N LEU A 126 1.40 6.99 -21.80
CA LEU A 126 2.39 7.03 -20.72
C LEU A 126 3.83 7.15 -21.24
N VAL A 127 4.12 6.54 -22.38
CA VAL A 127 5.42 6.70 -23.06
C VAL A 127 5.57 8.14 -23.58
N ASP A 128 4.53 8.73 -24.17
CA ASP A 128 4.58 10.09 -24.71
C ASP A 128 4.79 11.15 -23.61
N SER A 129 4.29 10.93 -22.39
CA SER A 129 4.55 11.84 -21.27
C SER A 129 6.02 11.91 -20.83
N HIS A 130 6.86 10.94 -21.21
CA HIS A 130 8.30 10.99 -20.98
C HIS A 130 9.08 11.77 -22.03
N HIS A 131 8.48 12.06 -23.20
CA HIS A 131 9.10 12.86 -24.26
C HIS A 131 8.77 14.36 -24.17
N SER A 132 7.67 14.74 -23.50
CA SER A 132 7.24 16.14 -23.41
C SER A 132 7.94 16.96 -22.31
N GLU A 133 8.73 16.35 -21.42
CA GLU A 133 9.46 17.09 -20.37
C GLU A 133 10.90 17.48 -20.77
N GLY A 134 11.33 17.16 -22.00
CA GLY A 134 12.73 17.30 -22.44
C GLY A 134 13.04 18.37 -23.47
N GLU A 135 12.07 19.11 -24.03
CA GLU A 135 12.36 20.04 -25.13
C GLU A 135 11.40 21.22 -25.21
N THR A 136 11.63 22.26 -24.42
CA THR A 136 11.47 23.65 -24.88
C THR A 136 12.30 24.61 -23.99
N ASP A 137 13.62 24.66 -24.17
CA ASP A 137 14.36 25.91 -23.89
C ASP A 137 14.77 26.56 -25.22
N SER A 138 13.91 27.49 -25.60
CA SER A 138 14.08 28.67 -26.44
C SER A 138 15.36 28.86 -27.29
N TYR A 139 15.25 28.53 -28.59
CA TYR A 139 15.89 29.34 -29.63
C TYR A 139 15.05 30.61 -29.86
N VAL A 140 15.33 31.69 -29.12
CA VAL A 140 14.84 33.03 -29.47
C VAL A 140 15.98 33.81 -30.11
N ARG A 141 15.71 34.23 -31.35
CA ARG A 141 16.55 35.03 -32.24
C ARG A 141 17.20 36.24 -31.56
N ARG A 142 18.46 36.48 -31.92
CA ARG A 142 18.92 37.81 -32.32
C ARG A 142 19.88 37.67 -33.51
#